data_AF-A0A4D4J677-F1
#
_entry.id   AF-A0A4D4J677-F1
#
_cell.length_a   1.000
_cell.length_b   1.000
_cell.length_c   1.000
_cell.angle_alpha   90.00
_cell.angle_beta   90.00
_cell.angle_gamma   90.00
#
_symmetry.space_group_name_H-M   'P 1'
#
loop_
_entity.id
_entity.type
_entity.pdbx_description
1 polymer ?
#
loop_
_entity_poly.entity_id
_entity_poly.type
_entity_poly.pdbx_seq_one_letter_code
_entity_poly.pdbx_strand_id
1 'polypeptide(L)' 'MTPPILLVRLRSGVVGESRRVVHVVPCPDVPRIPDVLVAYCGAEIRAGVAELLPRPCGMPCTACLISAPLPASAPVPAGD' A
#
# COMPACT_ATOMS: atom_id res chain seq x y z
N MET A 1 -11.36 11.94 -8.82
CA MET A 1 -10.81 10.61 -9.17
C MET A 1 -9.88 10.18 -8.04
N THR A 2 -9.94 8.93 -7.59
CA THR A 2 -9.01 8.43 -6.57
C THR A 2 -7.65 8.18 -7.22
N PRO A 3 -6.54 8.75 -6.71
CA PRO A 3 -5.23 8.54 -7.30
C PRO A 3 -4.83 7.07 -7.23
N PRO A 4 -4.08 6.56 -8.23
CA PRO A 4 -3.62 5.18 -8.19
C PRO A 4 -2.75 4.93 -6.96
N ILE A 5 -2.85 3.71 -6.43
CA ILE A 5 -2.08 3.26 -5.27
C ILE A 5 -1.21 2.07 -5.63
N LEU A 6 -0.13 1.91 -4.89
CA LEU A 6 0.74 0.73 -4.91
C LEU A 6 0.54 -0.04 -3.61
N LEU A 7 0.50 -1.38 -3.72
CA LEU A 7 0.47 -2.28 -2.58
C LEU A 7 1.86 -2.87 -2.39
N VAL A 8 2.49 -2.59 -1.26
CA VAL A 8 3.91 -2.90 -1.06
C VAL A 8 4.09 -3.65 0.25
N ARG A 9 4.94 -4.68 0.25
CA ARG A 9 5.30 -5.43 1.47
C ARG A 9 6.82 -5.54 1.58
N LEU A 10 7.37 -5.36 2.78
CA LEU A 10 8.80 -5.55 2.98
C LEU A 10 9.20 -7.02 2.75
N ARG A 11 10.36 -7.23 2.11
CA ARG A 11 10.93 -8.54 1.82
C ARG A 11 11.32 -9.29 3.09
N SER A 12 11.51 -10.60 2.96
CA SER A 12 11.93 -11.45 4.08
C SER A 12 13.29 -11.02 4.58
N GLY A 13 13.45 -11.05 5.91
CA GLY A 13 14.67 -10.61 6.57
C GLY A 13 14.85 -9.10 6.69
N VAL A 14 13.95 -8.27 6.11
CA VAL A 14 14.02 -6.80 6.28
C VAL A 14 13.40 -6.38 7.62
N VAL A 15 12.28 -6.99 7.99
CA VAL A 15 11.63 -6.84 9.30
C VAL A 15 11.14 -8.21 9.78
N GLY A 16 10.86 -8.34 11.08
CA GLY A 16 10.23 -9.56 11.60
C GLY A 16 8.86 -9.82 10.97
N GLU A 17 8.48 -11.09 10.81
CA GLU A 17 7.26 -11.51 10.09
C GLU A 17 5.97 -10.85 10.62
N SER A 18 5.88 -10.60 11.93
CA SER A 18 4.75 -9.89 12.55
C SER A 18 4.57 -8.45 12.05
N ARG A 19 5.62 -7.88 11.46
CA ARG A 19 5.65 -6.53 10.87
C ARG A 19 5.65 -6.55 9.35
N ARG A 20 5.60 -7.73 8.71
CA ARG A 20 5.54 -7.86 7.24
C ARG A 20 4.11 -7.68 6.73
N VAL A 21 3.57 -6.52 7.04
CA VAL A 21 2.25 -6.07 6.62
C VAL A 21 2.31 -5.43 5.23
N VAL A 22 1.15 -5.32 4.58
CA VAL A 22 0.98 -4.62 3.32
C VAL A 22 0.75 -3.15 3.57
N HIS A 23 1.64 -2.32 3.07
CA HIS A 23 1.52 -0.87 3.04
C HIS A 23 0.80 -0.41 1.77
N VAL A 24 -0.01 0.63 1.93
CA VAL A 24 -0.60 1.36 0.80
C VAL A 24 0.24 2.61 0.58
N VAL A 25 0.74 2.76 -0.65
CA VAL A 25 1.61 3.87 -1.04
C VAL A 25 0.89 4.64 -2.17
N PRO A 26 0.81 5.98 -2.12
CA PRO A 26 0.39 6.76 -3.29
C PRO A 26 1.32 6.47 -4.47
N CYS A 27 0.76 6.22 -5.66
CA CYS A 27 1.58 6.10 -6.85
C CYS A 27 2.27 7.44 -7.12
N PRO A 28 3.60 7.49 -7.18
CA PRO A 28 4.32 8.76 -7.34
C PRO A 28 4.13 9.27 -8.77
N ASP A 29 3.73 10.54 -8.92
CA ASP A 29 3.50 11.19 -10.21
C ASP A 29 4.81 11.75 -10.78
N VAL A 30 5.77 10.85 -11.04
CA VAL A 30 7.10 11.18 -11.56
C VAL A 30 7.54 10.16 -12.61
N PRO A 31 8.37 10.57 -13.58
CA PRO A 31 8.78 9.71 -14.70
C PRO A 31 9.71 8.54 -14.29
N ARG A 32 10.27 8.57 -13.07
CA ARG A 32 11.16 7.52 -12.55
C ARG A 32 10.70 7.10 -11.16
N ILE A 33 10.74 5.80 -10.89
CA ILE A 33 10.47 5.25 -9.56
C ILE A 33 11.45 5.88 -8.55
N PRO A 34 10.96 6.52 -7.48
CA PRO A 34 11.80 7.11 -6.44
C PRO A 34 12.64 6.06 -5.69
N ASP A 35 13.79 6.49 -5.16
CA ASP A 35 14.63 5.65 -4.29
C ASP A 35 13.95 5.34 -2.95
N VAL A 36 13.00 6.18 -2.54
CA VAL A 36 12.19 6.01 -1.33
C VAL A 36 10.73 6.29 -1.64
N LEU A 37 9.88 5.32 -1.30
CA LEU A 37 8.43 5.46 -1.29
C LEU A 37 7.96 5.74 0.14
N VAL A 38 6.97 6.61 0.31
CA VAL A 38 6.37 6.88 1.62
C VAL A 38 4.95 6.35 1.63
N ALA A 39 4.68 5.38 2.51
CA ALA A 39 3.34 4.83 2.70
C ALA A 39 2.41 5.81 3.42
N TYR A 40 1.10 5.63 3.31
CA TYR A 40 0.13 6.45 4.04
C TYR A 40 0.30 6.41 5.57
N CYS A 41 0.89 5.34 6.12
CA CYS A 41 1.23 5.26 7.54
C CYS A 41 2.54 5.99 7.92
N GLY A 42 3.17 6.69 6.97
CA GLY A 42 4.46 7.37 7.15
C GLY A 42 5.69 6.47 7.05
N ALA A 43 5.54 5.18 6.74
CA ALA A 43 6.68 4.28 6.58
C ALA A 43 7.49 4.63 5.32
N GLU A 44 8.80 4.80 5.47
CA GLU A 44 9.73 4.92 4.36
C GLU A 44 10.15 3.54 3.85
N ILE A 45 9.94 3.30 2.56
CA ILE A 45 10.24 2.04 1.88
C ILE A 45 11.28 2.32 0.81
N ARG A 46 12.51 1.89 1.06
CA ARG A 46 13.61 2.05 0.10
C ARG A 46 13.46 1.11 -1.10
N ALA A 47 14.01 1.52 -2.23
CA ALA A 47 14.11 0.66 -3.40
C ALA A 47 14.83 -0.65 -3.05
N GLY A 48 14.33 -1.77 -3.57
CA GLY A 48 14.93 -3.10 -3.39
C GLY A 48 14.58 -3.83 -2.08
N VAL A 49 14.06 -3.16 -1.04
CA VAL A 49 13.71 -3.82 0.23
C VAL A 49 12.27 -4.33 0.31
N ALA A 50 11.48 -4.07 -0.73
CA ALA A 50 10.08 -4.44 -0.77
C ALA A 50 9.71 -5.18 -2.07
N GLU A 51 8.58 -5.87 -2.02
CA GLU A 51 7.89 -6.45 -3.17
C GLU A 51 6.63 -5.63 -3.46
N LEU A 52 6.36 -5.43 -4.76
CA LEU A 52 5.10 -4.89 -5.25
C LEU A 52 4.09 -6.04 -5.37
N LEU A 53 2.93 -5.87 -4.76
CA LEU A 53 1.85 -6.86 -4.80
C LEU A 53 0.84 -6.48 -5.89
N PRO A 54 0.48 -7.39 -6.81
CA PRO A 54 -0.48 -7.12 -7.88
C PRO A 54 -1.94 -7.04 -7.39
N ARG A 55 -2.20 -7.54 -6.18
CA ARG A 55 -3.52 -7.55 -5.53
C ARG A 55 -3.34 -7.56 -4.01
N PRO A 56 -4.37 -7.16 -3.23
CA PRO A 56 -4.34 -7.32 -1.78
C PRO A 56 -4.11 -8.77 -1.36
N CYS A 57 -3.07 -9.02 -0.56
CA CYS A 57 -2.71 -10.35 -0.07
C CYS A 57 -1.90 -10.25 1.23
N GLY A 58 -2.29 -11.02 2.26
CA GLY A 58 -1.67 -10.98 3.58
C GLY A 58 -2.28 -9.91 4.48
N MET A 59 -1.63 -9.66 5.63
CA MET A 59 -2.13 -8.71 6.62
C MET A 59 -1.88 -7.26 6.18
N PRO A 60 -2.90 -6.40 6.10
CA PRO A 60 -2.70 -5.00 5.78
C PRO A 60 -2.14 -4.22 6.98
N CYS A 61 -1.43 -3.14 6.70
CA CYS A 61 -1.09 -2.14 7.69
C CYS A 61 -2.38 -1.37 8.06
N THR A 62 -2.85 -1.52 9.30
CA THR A 62 -4.09 -0.88 9.76
C THR A 62 -4.05 0.64 9.61
N ALA A 63 -2.90 1.27 9.89
CA ALA A 63 -2.74 2.72 9.71
C ALA A 63 -2.87 3.15 8.24
N CYS A 64 -2.39 2.31 7.30
CA CYS A 64 -2.62 2.55 5.87
C CYS A 64 -4.10 2.42 5.51
N LEU A 65 -4.82 1.44 6.04
CA LEU A 65 -6.25 1.27 5.76
C LEU A 65 -7.08 2.47 6.23
N ILE A 66 -6.75 3.03 7.39
CA ILE A 66 -7.46 4.19 7.95
C ILE A 66 -7.18 5.46 7.13
N SER A 67 -5.95 5.60 6.63
CA SER A 67 -5.49 6.86 6.02
C SER A 67 -5.59 6.88 4.50
N ALA A 68 -5.69 5.72 3.85
CA ALA A 68 -5.78 5.64 2.40
C ALA A 68 -7.12 6.24 1.90
N PRO A 69 -7.11 6.94 0.75
CA PRO A 69 -8.33 7.51 0.19
C PRO A 69 -9.29 6.39 -0.22
N LEU A 70 -10.53 6.50 0.23
CA LEU A 70 -11.60 5.60 -0.18
C LEU A 70 -12.04 5.93 -1.61
N PRO A 71 -12.39 4.92 -2.42
CA PRO A 71 -13.13 5.18 -3.65
C PRO A 71 -14.46 5.85 -3.30
N ALA A 72 -15.02 6.61 -4.24
CA ALA A 72 -16.41 7.05 -4.12
C ALA A 72 -17.29 5.81 -3.88
N SER A 73 -18.13 5.84 -2.85
CA SER A 73 -19.00 4.72 -2.53
C SER A 73 -19.96 4.49 -3.69
N ALA A 74 -19.85 3.34 -4.36
CA ALA A 74 -20.95 2.82 -5.15
C ALA A 74 -22.06 2.39 -4.18
N PRO A 75 -23.35 2.54 -4.55
CA PRO A 75 -24.43 1.96 -3.76
C PRO A 75 -24.18 0.46 -3.61
N VAL A 76 -24.30 -0.05 -2.39
CA VAL A 76 -24.30 -1.50 -2.14
C VAL A 76 -25.51 -2.05 -2.90
N PRO A 77 -25.34 -3.02 -3.82
CA PRO A 77 -26.48 -3.60 -4.51
C PRO A 77 -27.44 -4.18 -3.47
N ALA A 78 -28.73 -3.87 -3.59
CA ALA A 78 -29.75 -4.54 -2.80
C ALA A 78 -29.63 -6.03 -3.11
N GLY A 79 -29.29 -6.84 -2.11
CA GLY A 79 -29.24 -8.29 -2.27
C GLY A 79 -30.65 -8.83 -2.50
N ASP A 80 -30.76 -9.82 -3.40
CA ASP A 80 -31.95 -10.66 -3.55
C ASP A 80 -32.11 -11.62 -2.35
#